data_AF-A0A2V8G1V2-F1
#
_entry.id   AF-A0A2V8G1V2-F1
#
_cell.length_a   1.000
_cell.length_b   1.000
_cell.length_c   1.000
_cell.angle_alpha   90.00
_cell.angle_beta   90.00
_cell.angle_gamma   90.00
#
_symmetry.space_group_name_H-M   'P 1'
#
loop_
_entity.id
_entity.type
_entity.pdbx_description
1 polymer ?
#
loop_
_entity_poly.entity_id
_entity_poly.type
_entity_poly.pdbx_seq_one_letter_code
_entity_poly.pdbx_strand_id
1 'polypeptide(L)'
;MNKTAIGAAVSCGLLLLAGCRSTAGAPGNRASGYVEATDVRVAAEVGGRVLDVKVAEGDRIAAGAAIATIDSTAIEIAVRRAQAERDAAAAQLKLLQAGSRVEDIRQAAAQVQSAQAEVKAAQAELDAASADLERFEALLRANAGSRKQRDDAVTRRDVSAARVRAAQERAQAAADALARLRAGARPQEIEGARARVAAADAQIASLQKNLADAVLKAPVGGLVTSKLIDRGRRSS
;
A
#
# COMPACT_ATOMS: atom_id res chain seq x y z
N MET A 1 59.42 -33.25 -109.02
CA MET A 1 60.67 -33.73 -109.65
C MET A 1 61.79 -32.75 -109.31
N ASN A 2 62.97 -33.28 -108.92
CA ASN A 2 64.20 -32.60 -108.44
C ASN A 2 64.18 -31.98 -107.03
N LYS A 3 65.22 -32.05 -106.18
CA LYS A 3 66.47 -32.84 -105.98
C LYS A 3 67.05 -32.25 -104.68
N THR A 4 67.15 -32.99 -103.57
CA THR A 4 68.39 -33.40 -102.84
C THR A 4 69.54 -32.38 -102.68
N ALA A 5 69.91 -32.06 -101.43
CA ALA A 5 71.27 -31.94 -100.83
C ALA A 5 71.16 -31.20 -99.46
N ILE A 6 71.30 -31.80 -98.27
CA ILE A 6 72.47 -32.36 -97.53
C ILE A 6 73.40 -31.31 -96.91
N GLY A 7 73.49 -31.35 -95.56
CA GLY A 7 74.47 -30.70 -94.66
C GLY A 7 73.82 -30.43 -93.29
N ALA A 8 73.72 -31.35 -92.33
CA ALA A 8 74.71 -32.09 -91.53
C ALA A 8 75.39 -31.28 -90.38
N ALA A 9 75.31 -31.86 -89.17
CA ALA A 9 75.97 -31.55 -87.87
C ALA A 9 75.34 -30.42 -87.01
N VAL A 10 74.47 -30.70 -86.01
CA VAL A 10 74.64 -31.38 -84.70
C VAL A 10 75.22 -30.48 -83.59
N SER A 11 74.34 -29.99 -82.72
CA SER A 11 74.49 -29.82 -81.25
C SER A 11 73.18 -29.16 -80.74
N CYS A 12 72.14 -29.92 -80.40
CA CYS A 12 71.89 -30.57 -79.11
C CYS A 12 72.07 -29.60 -77.90
N GLY A 13 70.99 -28.94 -77.50
CA GLY A 13 70.95 -28.01 -76.36
C GLY A 13 69.52 -27.53 -76.03
N LEU A 14 68.68 -28.45 -75.58
CA LEU A 14 67.51 -28.25 -74.70
C LEU A 14 66.47 -27.13 -75.02
N LEU A 15 65.47 -27.51 -75.83
CA LEU A 15 64.04 -27.21 -75.63
C LEU A 15 63.62 -27.63 -74.19
N LEU A 16 62.66 -27.06 -73.43
CA LEU A 16 61.43 -26.28 -73.62
C LEU A 16 61.01 -25.84 -72.21
N LEU A 17 60.50 -24.61 -72.02
CA LEU A 17 59.35 -24.26 -71.16
C LEU A 17 59.19 -22.73 -71.14
N ALA A 18 58.60 -22.19 -72.21
CA ALA A 18 57.90 -20.92 -72.18
C ALA A 18 56.41 -21.22 -72.38
N GLY A 19 55.61 -21.03 -71.31
CA GLY A 19 54.16 -21.17 -71.40
C GLY A 19 53.46 -21.35 -70.05
N CYS A 20 53.14 -20.24 -69.38
CA CYS A 20 51.80 -19.93 -68.87
C CYS A 20 51.79 -18.56 -68.16
N ARG A 21 51.19 -17.57 -68.82
CA ARG A 21 50.68 -16.35 -68.18
C ARG A 21 49.49 -16.72 -67.30
N SER A 22 49.53 -16.36 -66.03
CA SER A 22 48.31 -16.12 -65.23
C SER A 22 48.54 -14.93 -64.30
N THR A 23 47.51 -14.10 -64.25
CA THR A 23 47.43 -12.78 -63.65
C THR A 23 47.63 -12.82 -62.13
N ALA A 24 48.75 -12.30 -61.64
CA ALA A 24 48.90 -11.97 -60.22
C ALA A 24 48.13 -10.67 -59.93
N GLY A 25 46.86 -10.81 -59.56
CA GLY A 25 46.13 -9.74 -58.89
C GLY A 25 46.90 -9.34 -57.63
N ALA A 26 47.10 -8.04 -57.45
CA ALA A 26 47.80 -7.48 -56.29
C ALA A 26 47.27 -8.09 -54.97
N PRO A 27 48.13 -8.42 -54.00
CA PRO A 27 47.66 -8.77 -52.67
C PRO A 27 46.94 -7.55 -52.10
N GLY A 28 45.61 -7.57 -52.10
CA GLY A 28 44.80 -6.58 -51.43
C GLY A 28 45.26 -6.44 -49.98
N ASN A 29 45.47 -5.21 -49.55
CA ASN A 29 45.88 -4.86 -48.19
C ASN A 29 44.95 -5.57 -47.19
N ARG A 30 45.45 -6.63 -46.54
CA ARG A 30 44.75 -7.26 -45.41
C ARG A 30 45.12 -6.50 -44.16
N ALA A 31 44.26 -5.55 -43.78
CA ALA A 31 44.26 -5.01 -42.44
C ALA A 31 43.53 -6.00 -41.52
N SER A 32 44.24 -6.52 -40.53
CA SER A 32 43.63 -7.22 -39.39
C SER A 32 43.45 -6.19 -38.28
N GLY A 33 42.21 -6.03 -37.80
CA GLY A 33 41.88 -5.16 -36.69
C GLY A 33 40.94 -5.89 -35.73
N TYR A 34 41.12 -5.69 -34.43
CA TYR A 34 40.16 -6.12 -33.42
C TYR A 34 39.14 -5.00 -33.22
N VAL A 35 37.86 -5.34 -33.27
CA VAL A 35 36.77 -4.46 -32.86
C VAL A 35 36.37 -4.88 -31.46
N GLU A 36 36.71 -4.06 -30.46
CA GLU A 36 36.22 -4.23 -29.09
C GLU A 36 34.91 -3.45 -28.94
N ALA A 37 33.85 -4.13 -28.52
CA ALA A 37 32.56 -3.53 -28.20
C ALA A 37 32.20 -3.85 -26.74
N THR A 38 31.57 -2.89 -26.05
CA THR A 38 31.03 -3.12 -24.71
C THR A 38 29.60 -3.63 -24.83
N ASP A 39 29.37 -4.90 -24.50
CA ASP A 39 28.04 -5.50 -24.50
C ASP A 39 27.27 -5.21 -23.20
N VAL A 40 26.05 -4.71 -23.34
CA VAL A 40 25.12 -4.49 -22.21
C VAL A 40 23.93 -5.43 -22.37
N ARG A 41 23.73 -6.33 -21.40
CA ARG A 41 22.56 -7.22 -21.38
C ARG A 41 21.40 -6.53 -20.69
N VAL A 42 20.27 -6.46 -21.38
CA VAL A 42 19.03 -5.88 -20.86
C VAL A 42 18.05 -7.02 -20.57
N ALA A 43 17.62 -7.13 -19.32
CA ALA A 43 16.67 -8.14 -18.85
C ALA A 43 15.45 -7.46 -18.23
N ALA A 44 14.29 -8.14 -18.27
CA ALA A 44 13.08 -7.65 -17.62
C ALA A 44 13.24 -7.63 -16.10
N GLU A 45 12.84 -6.53 -15.46
CA GLU A 45 12.84 -6.42 -13.99
C GLU A 45 11.59 -7.08 -13.37
N VAL A 46 10.53 -7.28 -14.17
CA VAL A 46 9.30 -7.96 -13.76
C VAL A 46 9.02 -9.20 -14.63
N GLY A 47 8.66 -10.31 -13.99
CA GLY A 47 8.28 -11.55 -14.68
C GLY A 47 6.91 -11.44 -15.35
N GLY A 48 6.76 -12.00 -16.55
CA GLY A 48 5.51 -11.91 -17.30
C GLY A 48 5.61 -12.41 -18.75
N ARG A 49 4.49 -12.39 -19.48
CA ARG A 49 4.47 -12.76 -20.90
C ARG A 49 4.90 -11.56 -21.74
N VAL A 50 5.83 -11.74 -22.68
CA VAL A 50 6.20 -10.70 -23.64
C VAL A 50 5.09 -10.55 -24.67
N LEU A 51 4.42 -9.39 -24.71
CA LEU A 51 3.37 -9.06 -25.68
C LEU A 51 3.96 -8.59 -27.01
N ASP A 52 5.00 -7.75 -26.92
CA ASP A 52 5.62 -7.15 -28.09
C ASP A 52 7.11 -6.92 -27.91
N VAL A 53 7.85 -6.98 -29.02
CA VAL A 53 9.27 -6.63 -29.12
C VAL A 53 9.38 -5.63 -30.27
N LYS A 54 9.76 -4.40 -29.95
CA LYS A 54 9.73 -3.23 -30.85
C LYS A 54 11.04 -3.01 -31.62
N VAL A 55 12.03 -3.88 -31.42
CA VAL A 55 13.37 -3.74 -31.99
C VAL A 55 13.79 -5.04 -32.68
N ALA A 56 14.54 -4.93 -33.78
CA ALA A 56 15.14 -6.04 -34.50
C ALA A 56 16.68 -6.04 -34.33
N GLU A 57 17.30 -7.18 -34.62
CA GLU A 57 18.77 -7.25 -34.68
C GLU A 57 19.30 -6.32 -35.78
N GLY A 58 20.34 -5.55 -35.46
CA GLY A 58 20.89 -4.51 -36.33
C GLY A 58 20.27 -3.13 -36.16
N ASP A 59 19.17 -2.98 -35.41
CA ASP A 59 18.58 -1.67 -35.14
C ASP A 59 19.46 -0.80 -34.24
N ARG A 60 19.45 0.51 -34.52
CA ARG A 60 20.12 1.51 -33.69
C ARG A 60 19.10 2.16 -32.77
N ILE A 61 19.33 2.08 -31.46
CA ILE A 61 18.41 2.58 -30.44
C ILE A 61 19.04 3.69 -29.61
N ALA A 62 18.23 4.66 -29.21
CA ALA A 62 18.63 5.68 -28.24
C ALA A 62 18.47 5.19 -26.80
N ALA A 63 19.20 5.79 -25.86
CA ALA A 63 18.98 5.54 -24.44
C ALA A 63 17.53 5.89 -24.05
N GLY A 64 16.89 5.03 -23.27
CA GLY A 64 15.48 5.14 -22.86
C GLY A 64 14.46 4.62 -23.87
N ALA A 65 14.88 4.18 -25.07
CA ALA A 65 13.96 3.63 -26.07
C ALA A 65 13.29 2.33 -25.56
N ALA A 66 11.99 2.17 -25.82
CA ALA A 66 11.24 0.97 -25.44
C ALA A 66 11.60 -0.20 -26.36
N ILE A 67 12.11 -1.29 -25.77
CA ILE A 67 12.60 -2.49 -26.43
C ILE A 67 11.48 -3.54 -26.54
N ALA A 68 10.79 -3.79 -25.41
CA ALA A 68 9.75 -4.79 -25.32
C ALA A 68 8.67 -4.37 -24.32
N THR A 69 7.48 -4.94 -24.45
CA THR A 69 6.36 -4.72 -23.53
C THR A 69 5.89 -6.05 -22.98
N ILE A 70 5.81 -6.12 -21.65
CA ILE A 70 5.36 -7.29 -20.90
C ILE A 70 3.88 -7.11 -20.57
N ASP A 71 3.13 -8.21 -20.51
CA ASP A 71 1.73 -8.22 -20.09
C ASP A 71 1.59 -7.73 -18.65
N SER A 72 1.12 -6.49 -18.51
CA SER A 72 0.91 -5.79 -17.25
C SER A 72 -0.48 -6.00 -16.65
N THR A 73 -1.37 -6.76 -17.30
CA THR A 73 -2.79 -6.85 -16.92
C THR A 73 -2.95 -7.27 -15.45
N ALA A 74 -2.15 -8.22 -14.98
CA ALA A 74 -2.18 -8.66 -13.58
C ALA A 74 -1.71 -7.58 -12.60
N ILE A 75 -0.69 -6.79 -12.99
CA ILE A 75 -0.16 -5.69 -12.18
C ILE A 75 -1.18 -4.55 -12.12
N GLU A 76 -1.83 -4.22 -13.23
CA GLU A 76 -2.88 -3.20 -13.29
C GLU A 76 -4.10 -3.58 -12.43
N ILE A 77 -4.49 -4.85 -12.42
CA ILE A 77 -5.51 -5.37 -11.51
C ILE A 77 -5.05 -5.23 -10.05
N ALA A 78 -3.79 -5.57 -9.75
CA ALA A 78 -3.24 -5.42 -8.40
C ALA A 78 -3.19 -3.95 -7.94
N VAL A 79 -2.83 -3.01 -8.82
CA VAL A 79 -2.86 -1.57 -8.54
C VAL A 79 -4.28 -1.12 -8.19
N ARG A 80 -5.27 -1.49 -9.02
CA ARG A 80 -6.68 -1.13 -8.76
C ARG A 80 -7.19 -1.72 -7.44
N ARG A 81 -6.79 -2.94 -7.11
CA ARG A 81 -7.12 -3.57 -5.82
C ARG A 81 -6.49 -2.80 -4.66
N ALA A 82 -5.20 -2.47 -4.74
CA ALA A 82 -4.51 -1.74 -3.68
C ALA A 82 -5.08 -0.32 -3.50
N GLN A 83 -5.52 0.34 -4.57
CA GLN A 83 -6.24 1.60 -4.52
C GLN A 83 -7.57 1.47 -3.76
N ALA A 84 -8.36 0.42 -4.04
CA ALA A 84 -9.60 0.17 -3.32
C ALA A 84 -9.36 -0.11 -1.82
N GLU A 85 -8.31 -0.86 -1.49
CA GLU A 85 -7.90 -1.13 -0.10
C GLU A 85 -7.48 0.17 0.61
N ARG A 86 -6.73 1.04 -0.08
CA ARG A 86 -6.35 2.37 0.41
C ARG A 86 -7.57 3.25 0.67
N ASP A 87 -8.53 3.28 -0.25
CA ASP A 87 -9.75 4.09 -0.10
C ASP A 87 -10.63 3.59 1.05
N ALA A 88 -10.72 2.28 1.25
CA ALA A 88 -11.37 1.69 2.42
C ALA A 88 -10.66 2.11 3.73
N ALA A 89 -9.32 2.07 3.78
CA ALA A 89 -8.55 2.52 4.93
C ALA A 89 -8.74 4.03 5.20
N ALA A 90 -8.77 4.85 4.14
CA ALA A 90 -9.00 6.29 4.24
C ALA A 90 -10.41 6.61 4.73
N ALA A 91 -11.43 5.88 4.27
CA ALA A 91 -12.79 6.00 4.75
C ALA A 91 -12.89 5.65 6.25
N GLN A 92 -12.20 4.60 6.69
CA GLN A 92 -12.14 4.24 8.11
C GLN A 92 -11.45 5.32 8.96
N LEU A 93 -10.35 5.89 8.48
CA LEU A 93 -9.69 7.02 9.15
C LEU A 93 -10.64 8.22 9.27
N LYS A 94 -11.35 8.56 8.19
CA LYS A 94 -12.33 9.66 8.20
C LYS A 94 -13.47 9.41 9.18
N LEU A 95 -13.94 8.17 9.31
CA LEU A 95 -14.95 7.79 10.29
C LEU A 95 -14.45 8.00 11.74
N LEU A 96 -13.21 7.59 12.03
CA LEU A 96 -12.60 7.80 13.35
C LEU A 96 -12.42 9.28 13.67
N GLN A 97 -12.06 10.10 12.68
CA GLN A 97 -11.91 11.55 12.83
C GLN A 97 -13.24 12.28 13.00
N ALA A 98 -14.31 11.79 12.35
CA ALA A 98 -15.65 12.35 12.50
C ALA A 98 -16.21 12.12 13.90
N GLY A 99 -15.77 11.07 14.59
CA GLY A 99 -16.18 10.76 15.96
C GLY A 99 -17.63 10.31 16.06
N SER A 100 -18.21 10.47 17.26
CA SER A 100 -19.62 10.11 17.52
C SER A 100 -20.58 11.07 16.83
N ARG A 101 -21.75 10.54 16.42
CA ARG A 101 -22.77 11.34 15.75
C ARG A 101 -23.39 12.35 16.73
N VAL A 102 -23.87 13.47 16.18
CA VAL A 102 -24.48 14.54 16.99
C VAL A 102 -25.75 14.04 17.68
N GLU A 103 -26.50 13.15 17.02
CA GLU A 103 -27.69 12.50 17.54
C GLU A 103 -27.37 11.64 18.76
N ASP A 104 -26.29 10.85 18.71
CA ASP A 104 -25.85 10.00 19.83
C ASP A 104 -25.44 10.85 21.04
N ILE A 105 -24.71 11.95 20.80
CA ILE A 105 -24.30 12.91 21.83
C ILE A 105 -25.55 13.57 22.46
N ARG A 106 -26.54 13.94 21.63
CA ARG A 106 -27.78 14.56 22.11
C ARG A 106 -28.59 13.59 22.97
N GLN A 107 -28.71 12.33 22.54
CA GLN A 107 -29.39 11.29 23.30
C GLN A 107 -28.69 11.04 24.64
N ALA A 108 -27.36 10.92 24.64
CA ALA A 108 -26.60 10.75 25.88
C ALA A 108 -26.72 11.98 26.81
N ALA A 109 -26.75 13.19 26.27
CA ALA A 109 -26.97 14.40 27.05
C ALA A 109 -28.37 14.42 27.70
N ALA A 110 -29.41 13.99 26.97
CA ALA A 110 -30.75 13.84 27.53
C ALA A 110 -30.79 12.79 28.65
N GLN A 111 -30.04 11.68 28.51
CA GLN A 111 -29.93 10.66 29.54
C GLN A 111 -29.28 11.20 30.82
N VAL A 112 -28.22 12.01 30.69
CA VAL A 112 -27.59 12.70 31.83
C VAL A 112 -28.59 13.62 32.52
N GLN A 113 -29.35 14.40 31.75
CA GLN A 113 -30.37 15.29 32.31
C GLN A 113 -31.46 14.52 33.07
N SER A 114 -31.93 13.39 32.53
CA SER A 114 -32.90 12.52 33.20
C SER A 114 -32.34 11.97 34.51
N ALA A 115 -31.10 11.44 34.50
CA ALA A 115 -30.47 10.91 35.70
C ALA A 115 -30.23 11.99 36.77
N GLN A 116 -29.90 13.22 36.37
CA GLN A 116 -29.80 14.35 37.28
C GLN A 116 -31.16 14.75 37.88
N ALA A 117 -32.26 14.63 37.13
CA ALA A 117 -33.59 14.85 37.66
C ALA A 117 -33.96 13.78 38.71
N GLU A 118 -33.58 12.53 38.49
CA GLU A 118 -33.75 11.45 39.47
C GLU A 118 -32.96 11.71 40.77
N VAL A 119 -31.72 12.22 40.67
CA VAL A 119 -30.93 12.63 41.85
C VAL A 119 -31.68 13.70 42.65
N LYS A 120 -32.24 14.71 41.97
CA LYS A 120 -33.01 15.78 42.64
C LYS A 120 -34.25 15.23 43.33
N ALA A 121 -34.98 14.30 42.68
CA ALA A 121 -36.14 13.66 43.26
C ALA A 121 -35.77 12.84 44.51
N ALA A 122 -34.72 12.03 44.43
CA ALA A 122 -34.23 11.25 45.56
C ALA A 122 -33.74 12.13 46.72
N GLN A 123 -33.13 13.28 46.42
CA GLN A 123 -32.71 14.24 47.44
C GLN A 123 -33.92 14.84 48.17
N ALA A 124 -34.97 15.21 47.43
CA ALA A 124 -36.21 15.71 48.04
C ALA A 124 -36.87 14.65 48.94
N GLU A 125 -36.84 13.37 48.56
CA GLU A 125 -37.30 12.26 49.43
C GLU A 125 -36.46 12.15 50.72
N LEU A 126 -35.13 12.25 50.61
CA LEU A 126 -34.23 12.23 51.76
C LEU A 126 -34.47 13.42 52.68
N ASP A 127 -34.68 14.61 52.15
CA ASP A 127 -34.94 15.82 52.93
C ASP A 127 -36.25 15.68 53.72
N ALA A 128 -37.31 15.16 53.07
CA ALA A 128 -38.58 14.85 53.73
C ALA A 128 -38.42 13.79 54.83
N ALA A 129 -37.71 12.69 54.56
CA ALA A 129 -37.46 11.63 55.54
C ALA A 129 -36.59 12.13 56.73
N SER A 130 -35.68 13.05 56.49
CA SER A 130 -34.84 13.68 57.53
C SER A 130 -35.66 14.61 58.42
N ALA A 131 -36.54 15.43 57.82
CA ALA A 131 -37.46 16.27 58.57
C ALA A 131 -38.45 15.46 59.41
N ASP A 132 -38.91 14.31 58.90
CA ASP A 132 -39.76 13.37 59.67
C ASP A 132 -39.02 12.83 60.89
N LEU A 133 -37.77 12.38 60.72
CA LEU A 133 -36.94 11.87 61.80
C LEU A 133 -36.75 12.95 62.88
N GLU A 134 -36.42 14.17 62.50
CA GLU A 134 -36.26 15.29 63.44
C GLU A 134 -37.53 15.55 64.26
N ARG A 135 -38.71 15.51 63.62
CA ARG A 135 -40.00 15.65 64.31
C ARG A 135 -40.24 14.51 65.30
N PHE A 136 -39.96 13.26 64.93
CA PHE A 136 -40.14 12.12 65.85
C PHE A 136 -39.14 12.13 67.01
N GLU A 137 -37.91 12.59 66.79
CA GLU A 137 -36.93 12.79 67.86
C GLU A 137 -37.34 13.89 68.84
N ALA A 138 -37.93 14.98 68.34
CA ALA A 138 -38.51 16.03 69.18
C ALA A 138 -39.68 15.51 70.03
N LEU A 139 -40.62 14.76 69.43
CA LEU A 139 -41.74 14.15 70.14
C LEU A 139 -41.28 13.15 71.21
N LEU A 140 -40.26 12.33 70.90
CA LEU A 140 -39.71 11.38 71.86
C LEU A 140 -39.05 12.09 73.05
N ARG A 141 -38.31 13.19 72.81
CA ARG A 141 -37.74 14.03 73.89
C ARG A 141 -38.82 14.68 74.75
N ALA A 142 -39.96 15.01 74.18
CA ALA A 142 -41.12 15.54 74.89
C ALA A 142 -42.00 14.46 75.55
N ASN A 143 -41.58 13.18 75.54
CA ASN A 143 -42.37 12.02 76.01
C ASN A 143 -43.76 11.88 75.32
N ALA A 144 -43.92 12.45 74.12
CA ALA A 144 -45.15 12.45 73.33
C ALA A 144 -45.12 11.47 72.15
N GLY A 145 -44.03 10.70 71.98
CA GLY A 145 -43.84 9.75 70.88
C GLY A 145 -43.25 8.41 71.33
N SER A 146 -43.35 7.39 70.45
CA SER A 146 -42.81 6.05 70.73
C SER A 146 -41.41 5.85 70.13
N ARG A 147 -40.57 5.02 70.78
CA ARG A 147 -39.25 4.62 70.24
C ARG A 147 -39.37 3.96 68.86
N LYS A 148 -40.39 3.12 68.67
CA LYS A 148 -40.68 2.46 67.40
C LYS A 148 -40.85 3.45 66.26
N GLN A 149 -41.62 4.53 66.44
CA GLN A 149 -41.81 5.55 65.40
C GLN A 149 -40.50 6.24 64.99
N ARG A 150 -39.63 6.51 65.96
CA ARG A 150 -38.28 7.05 65.70
C ARG A 150 -37.44 6.05 64.92
N ASP A 151 -37.39 4.80 65.35
CA ASP A 151 -36.60 3.75 64.70
C ASP A 151 -37.07 3.47 63.26
N ASP A 152 -38.39 3.48 63.03
CA ASP A 152 -38.99 3.38 61.70
C ASP A 152 -38.60 4.60 60.83
N ALA A 153 -38.52 5.81 61.40
CA ALA A 153 -38.10 7.02 60.68
C ALA A 153 -36.60 7.01 60.34
N VAL A 154 -35.73 6.53 61.24
CA VAL A 154 -34.30 6.31 60.96
C VAL A 154 -34.14 5.38 59.76
N THR A 155 -34.85 4.25 59.78
CA THR A 155 -34.82 3.28 58.68
C THR A 155 -35.26 3.92 57.36
N ARG A 156 -36.33 4.74 57.35
CA ARG A 156 -36.78 5.46 56.14
C ARG A 156 -35.74 6.47 55.64
N ARG A 157 -35.09 7.21 56.53
CA ARG A 157 -34.00 8.14 56.20
C ARG A 157 -32.84 7.39 55.58
N ASP A 158 -32.42 6.29 56.19
CA ASP A 158 -31.29 5.48 55.72
C ASP A 158 -31.55 4.88 54.33
N VAL A 159 -32.76 4.37 54.08
CA VAL A 159 -33.19 3.91 52.75
C VAL A 159 -33.16 5.05 51.74
N SER A 160 -33.66 6.24 52.09
CA SER A 160 -33.66 7.41 51.19
C SER A 160 -32.23 7.89 50.90
N ALA A 161 -31.34 7.86 51.89
CA ALA A 161 -29.93 8.19 51.71
C ALA A 161 -29.24 7.20 50.77
N ALA A 162 -29.55 5.91 50.88
CA ALA A 162 -29.06 4.90 49.94
C ALA A 162 -29.60 5.14 48.52
N ARG A 163 -30.86 5.57 48.36
CA ARG A 163 -31.44 5.93 47.04
C ARG A 163 -30.73 7.12 46.40
N VAL A 164 -30.41 8.17 47.17
CA VAL A 164 -29.63 9.31 46.68
C VAL A 164 -28.28 8.86 46.15
N ARG A 165 -27.54 8.04 46.92
CA ARG A 165 -26.24 7.51 46.47
C ARG A 165 -26.37 6.73 45.17
N ALA A 166 -27.34 5.82 45.09
CA ALA A 166 -27.59 5.04 43.88
C ALA A 166 -27.96 5.92 42.67
N ALA A 167 -28.75 6.97 42.86
CA ALA A 167 -29.09 7.91 41.80
C ALA A 167 -27.87 8.72 41.34
N GLN A 168 -27.00 9.15 42.27
CA GLN A 168 -25.77 9.88 41.97
C GLN A 168 -24.80 9.03 41.15
N GLU A 169 -24.62 7.76 41.51
CA GLU A 169 -23.79 6.80 40.76
C GLU A 169 -24.31 6.61 39.33
N ARG A 170 -25.63 6.53 39.14
CA ARG A 170 -26.24 6.45 37.81
C ARG A 170 -26.03 7.73 37.00
N ALA A 171 -26.18 8.89 37.62
CA ALA A 171 -25.93 10.17 36.96
C ALA A 171 -24.46 10.33 36.54
N GLN A 172 -23.52 9.88 37.39
CA GLN A 172 -22.10 9.87 37.07
C GLN A 172 -21.80 8.92 35.91
N ALA A 173 -22.33 7.70 35.94
CA ALA A 173 -22.15 6.73 34.85
C ALA A 173 -22.69 7.26 33.50
N ALA A 174 -23.83 7.95 33.53
CA ALA A 174 -24.38 8.61 32.34
C ALA A 174 -23.48 9.76 31.85
N ALA A 175 -22.92 10.56 32.77
CA ALA A 175 -22.01 11.65 32.44
C ALA A 175 -20.70 11.13 31.82
N ASP A 176 -20.15 10.05 32.37
CA ASP A 176 -18.96 9.39 31.84
C ASP A 176 -19.22 8.80 30.45
N ALA A 177 -20.41 8.24 30.21
CA ALA A 177 -20.81 7.76 28.89
C ALA A 177 -20.86 8.90 27.86
N LEU A 178 -21.43 10.06 28.22
CA LEU A 178 -21.44 11.25 27.38
C LEU A 178 -20.02 11.78 27.13
N ALA A 179 -19.17 11.78 28.15
CA ALA A 179 -17.77 12.21 28.03
C ALA A 179 -17.00 11.31 27.05
N ARG A 180 -17.19 9.98 27.10
CA ARG A 180 -16.59 9.04 26.15
C ARG A 180 -17.04 9.31 24.71
N LEU A 181 -18.33 9.57 24.49
CA LEU A 181 -18.84 9.91 23.15
C LEU A 181 -18.25 11.21 22.62
N ARG A 182 -18.07 12.23 23.48
CA ARG A 182 -17.44 13.50 23.09
C ARG A 182 -15.94 13.39 22.84
N ALA A 183 -15.25 12.53 23.58
CA ALA A 183 -13.83 12.29 23.39
C ALA A 183 -13.53 11.59 22.04
N GLY A 184 -14.49 10.82 21.52
CA GLY A 184 -14.38 10.16 20.21
C GLY A 184 -13.29 9.08 20.18
N ALA A 185 -12.70 8.89 18.99
CA ALA A 185 -11.62 7.92 18.81
C ALA A 185 -10.34 8.38 19.51
N ARG A 186 -9.60 7.43 20.10
CA ARG A 186 -8.35 7.75 20.77
C ARG A 186 -7.27 8.14 19.76
N PRO A 187 -6.30 9.01 20.13
CA PRO A 187 -5.21 9.39 19.23
C PRO A 187 -4.46 8.19 18.64
N GLN A 188 -4.25 7.13 19.44
CA GLN A 188 -3.57 5.91 19.00
C GLN A 188 -4.35 5.16 17.91
N GLU A 189 -5.69 5.22 17.94
CA GLU A 189 -6.54 4.60 16.93
C GLU A 189 -6.49 5.38 15.61
N ILE A 190 -6.45 6.71 15.70
CA ILE A 190 -6.29 7.60 14.54
C ILE A 190 -4.90 7.39 13.92
N GLU A 191 -3.83 7.36 14.71
CA GLU A 191 -2.48 7.08 14.23
C GLU A 191 -2.37 5.68 13.59
N GLY A 192 -2.96 4.66 14.22
CA GLY A 192 -3.02 3.32 13.62
C GLY A 192 -3.77 3.29 12.29
N ALA A 193 -4.85 4.07 12.15
CA ALA A 193 -5.57 4.19 10.89
C ALA A 193 -4.77 4.98 9.83
N ARG A 194 -4.06 6.04 10.22
CA ARG A 194 -3.12 6.77 9.34
C ARG A 194 -2.01 5.86 8.82
N ALA A 195 -1.41 5.05 9.71
CA ALA A 195 -0.39 4.09 9.33
C ALA A 195 -0.90 3.05 8.32
N ARG A 196 -2.16 2.61 8.43
CA ARG A 196 -2.78 1.73 7.43
C ARG A 196 -2.94 2.38 6.06
N VAL A 197 -3.34 3.66 6.02
CA VAL A 197 -3.40 4.41 4.75
C VAL A 197 -2.00 4.53 4.15
N ALA A 198 -1.00 4.91 4.94
CA ALA A 198 0.38 5.04 4.49
C ALA A 198 0.97 3.71 3.99
N ALA A 199 0.66 2.59 4.64
CA ALA A 199 1.07 1.27 4.19
C ALA A 199 0.44 0.90 2.83
N ALA A 200 -0.85 1.22 2.64
CA ALA A 200 -1.53 1.00 1.37
C ALA A 200 -0.97 1.92 0.26
N ASP A 201 -0.66 3.19 0.57
CA ASP A 201 0.01 4.10 -0.35
C ASP A 201 1.39 3.58 -0.76
N ALA A 202 2.19 3.04 0.17
CA ALA A 202 3.49 2.42 -0.12
C ALA A 202 3.35 1.18 -1.02
N GLN A 203 2.32 0.36 -0.80
CA GLN A 203 2.02 -0.80 -1.65
C GLN A 203 1.63 -0.37 -3.06
N ILE A 204 0.80 0.67 -3.20
CA ILE A 204 0.46 1.25 -4.51
C ILE A 204 1.71 1.74 -5.22
N ALA A 205 2.59 2.47 -4.53
CA ALA A 205 3.84 2.98 -5.11
C ALA A 205 4.75 1.84 -5.63
N SER A 206 4.87 0.74 -4.87
CA SER A 206 5.61 -0.45 -5.29
C SER A 206 4.99 -1.10 -6.54
N LEU A 207 3.66 -1.26 -6.57
CA LEU A 207 2.97 -1.84 -7.73
C LEU A 207 3.02 -0.94 -8.97
N GLN A 208 2.97 0.39 -8.79
CA GLN A 208 3.14 1.36 -9.86
C GLN A 208 4.56 1.33 -10.43
N LYS A 209 5.57 1.14 -9.58
CA LYS A 209 6.94 0.90 -10.04
C LYS A 209 7.01 -0.36 -10.90
N ASN A 210 6.48 -1.48 -10.40
CA ASN A 210 6.44 -2.73 -11.18
C ASN A 210 5.68 -2.58 -12.52
N LEU A 211 4.65 -1.73 -12.55
CA LEU A 211 3.92 -1.42 -13.78
C LEU A 211 4.78 -0.61 -14.77
N ALA A 212 5.56 0.36 -14.27
CA ALA A 212 6.51 1.10 -15.10
C ALA A 212 7.62 0.20 -15.65
N ASP A 213 8.06 -0.77 -14.84
CA ASP A 213 9.11 -1.74 -15.18
C ASP A 213 8.62 -2.83 -16.16
N ALA A 214 7.31 -2.94 -16.40
CA ALA A 214 6.73 -3.81 -17.43
C ALA A 214 7.05 -3.34 -18.87
N VAL A 215 7.55 -2.10 -19.02
CA VAL A 215 8.10 -1.59 -20.29
C VAL A 215 9.61 -1.65 -20.22
N LEU A 216 10.20 -2.61 -20.96
CA LEU A 216 11.64 -2.76 -21.03
C LEU A 216 12.26 -1.63 -21.84
N LYS A 217 13.16 -0.87 -21.24
CA LYS A 217 13.85 0.27 -21.88
C LYS A 217 15.34 0.04 -22.01
N ALA A 218 15.95 0.65 -23.02
CA ALA A 218 17.40 0.61 -23.23
C ALA A 218 18.13 1.50 -22.20
N PRO A 219 19.08 0.99 -21.39
CA PRO A 219 19.82 1.81 -20.44
C PRO A 219 20.82 2.76 -21.14
N VAL A 220 21.31 2.37 -22.32
CA VAL A 220 22.25 3.12 -23.15
C VAL A 220 21.80 3.09 -24.61
N GLY A 221 22.24 4.08 -25.41
CA GLY A 221 22.08 4.03 -26.85
C GLY A 221 23.13 3.13 -27.49
N GLY A 222 22.77 2.38 -28.52
CA GLY A 222 23.66 1.39 -29.14
C GLY A 222 23.04 0.64 -30.31
N LEU A 223 23.75 -0.40 -30.76
CA LEU A 223 23.28 -1.31 -31.81
C LEU A 223 22.78 -2.61 -31.17
N VAL A 224 21.64 -3.13 -31.61
CA VAL A 224 21.11 -4.41 -31.12
C VAL A 224 21.90 -5.55 -31.76
N THR A 225 22.73 -6.25 -30.98
CA THR A 225 23.60 -7.34 -31.47
C THR A 225 22.91 -8.69 -31.53
N SER A 226 22.04 -9.02 -30.56
CA SER A 226 21.28 -10.27 -30.55
C SER A 226 19.99 -10.16 -29.74
N LYS A 227 18.94 -10.87 -30.19
CA LYS A 227 17.63 -10.92 -29.54
C LYS A 227 17.41 -12.30 -28.90
N LEU A 228 17.32 -12.34 -27.57
CA LEU A 228 17.08 -13.60 -26.81
C LEU A 228 15.60 -13.83 -26.41
N ILE A 229 14.70 -12.88 -26.68
CA ILE A 229 13.28 -12.95 -26.30
C ILE A 229 12.39 -12.88 -27.53
N ASP A 230 11.34 -13.71 -27.60
CA ASP A 230 10.35 -13.68 -28.69
C ASP A 230 8.93 -13.46 -28.18
N ARG A 231 8.07 -12.94 -29.06
CA ARG A 231 6.66 -12.68 -28.73
C ARG A 231 5.99 -13.96 -28.23
N GLY A 232 5.26 -13.86 -27.12
CA GLY A 232 4.57 -15.00 -26.49
C GLY A 232 5.43 -15.84 -25.55
N ARG A 233 6.76 -15.64 -25.48
CA ARG A 233 7.63 -16.31 -24.51
C ARG A 233 7.41 -15.71 -23.11
N ARG A 234 7.41 -16.55 -22.07
CA ARG A 234 7.37 -16.11 -20.67
C ARG A 234 8.79 -15.69 -20.27
N SER A 235 8.93 -14.43 -19.84
CA SER A 235 10.12 -13.95 -19.16
C SER A 235 10.04 -14.39 -17.70
N SER A 236 11.04 -15.15 -17.24
CA SER A 236 11.21 -15.57 -15.84
C SER A 236 11.90 -14.49 -15.03
#